data_AF-A0A3N9US53-F1
#
_entry.id   AF-A0A3N9US53-F1
#
_cell.length_a   1.000
_cell.length_b   1.000
_cell.length_c   1.000
_cell.angle_alpha   90.00
_cell.angle_beta   90.00
_cell.angle_gamma   90.00
#
_symmetry.space_group_name_H-M   'P 1'
#
loop_
_entity.id
_entity.type
_entity.pdbx_description
1 polymer ?
#
loop_
_entity_poly.entity_id
_entity_poly.type
_entity_poly.pdbx_seq_one_letter_code
_entity_poly.pdbx_strand_id
1 'polypeptide(L)'
;MNMKVLEYKLQFLNPAFLGNAEQSAQWRTPPIKALLRQWWRVAYAADRDFAVNLDDMRREEGLLFGHAWLDDDRDDQGDKVAGRRSRVRLRLERWDKPNSGNLGNIGMVCHPEVDRPGLPNCPGGASGKMVDAGQYLGYGPIQKTNAAIQAGESATLSLAVPEADAPLIERALGLMDRCGTLGGRSRNGWGSFSLLPLPAGEASPERSRGGWGEGELPLRPWEDCLTFDWPHAIGKDGKGALVWQTEPFADWRDVMQRLAAIKIGLRRQFLFPAAPPGPVHDRHWLSYPVTNHRVNAWGNNARLPNTLRFKVRSNGNGKLVGVIFHVPHCPPSQFQPNPKVIRQVWSTVYGFLDEPAQQLTRIPE
;
A
#
# COMPACT_ATOMS: atom_id res chain seq x y z
N MET A 1 -5.91 -0.94 34.32
CA MET A 1 -6.19 -0.58 32.92
C MET A 1 -6.45 -1.87 32.16
N ASN A 2 -7.68 -2.10 31.70
CA ASN A 2 -8.04 -3.34 31.01
C ASN A 2 -7.38 -3.43 29.64
N MET A 3 -7.07 -4.65 29.24
CA MET A 3 -6.43 -4.96 27.97
C MET A 3 -7.28 -6.00 27.22
N LYS A 4 -7.70 -5.68 26.01
CA LYS A 4 -8.30 -6.65 25.07
C LYS A 4 -7.17 -7.36 24.31
N VAL A 5 -7.31 -8.67 24.12
CA VAL A 5 -6.44 -9.44 23.24
C VAL A 5 -7.18 -9.66 21.92
N LEU A 6 -6.50 -9.38 20.81
CA LEU A 6 -6.99 -9.61 19.45
C LEU A 6 -6.02 -10.59 18.77
N GLU A 7 -6.53 -11.66 18.17
CA GLU A 7 -5.70 -12.66 17.50
C GLU A 7 -6.12 -12.84 16.05
N TYR A 8 -5.14 -12.93 15.15
CA TYR A 8 -5.36 -13.11 13.73
C TYR A 8 -4.33 -14.07 13.13
N LYS A 9 -4.75 -14.91 12.20
CA LYS A 9 -3.83 -15.55 11.26
C LYS A 9 -3.48 -14.54 10.17
N LEU A 10 -2.22 -14.12 10.11
CA LEU A 10 -1.68 -13.33 9.00
C LEU A 10 -1.14 -14.30 7.95
N GLN A 11 -1.70 -14.27 6.75
CA GLN A 11 -1.26 -15.12 5.63
C GLN A 11 -0.89 -14.28 4.40
N PHE A 12 0.28 -14.54 3.81
CA PHE A 12 0.69 -13.88 2.57
C PHE A 12 0.02 -14.49 1.34
N LEU A 13 -0.59 -13.64 0.52
CA LEU A 13 -1.23 -14.01 -0.76
C LEU A 13 -0.24 -13.94 -1.93
N ASN A 14 0.80 -13.10 -1.81
CA ASN A 14 1.97 -13.11 -2.69
C ASN A 14 3.25 -12.82 -1.89
N PRO A 15 4.45 -13.07 -2.45
CA PRO A 15 5.70 -12.95 -1.72
C PRO A 15 5.96 -11.57 -1.09
N ALA A 16 6.52 -11.55 0.12
CA ALA A 16 6.76 -10.34 0.91
C ALA A 16 8.24 -10.10 1.20
N PHE A 17 8.77 -8.95 0.78
CA PHE A 17 10.17 -8.54 1.02
C PHE A 17 10.37 -7.96 2.42
N LEU A 18 10.12 -8.79 3.44
CA LEU A 18 10.33 -8.47 4.86
C LEU A 18 11.74 -8.86 5.29
N GLY A 19 12.70 -7.99 4.99
CA GLY A 19 14.12 -8.19 5.30
C GLY A 19 14.49 -7.94 6.77
N ASN A 20 15.47 -8.71 7.26
CA ASN A 20 16.26 -8.38 8.45
C ASN A 20 17.47 -7.49 8.10
N ALA A 21 18.39 -7.27 9.05
CA ALA A 21 19.58 -6.43 8.81
C ALA A 21 20.51 -7.04 7.75
N GLU A 22 20.53 -8.37 7.68
CA GLU A 22 21.25 -9.23 6.74
C GLU A 22 20.51 -9.37 5.39
N GLN A 23 19.47 -8.55 5.15
CA GLN A 23 18.65 -8.52 3.93
C GLN A 23 17.98 -9.87 3.56
N SER A 24 17.81 -10.74 4.54
CA SER A 24 17.14 -12.05 4.43
C SER A 24 15.70 -11.97 4.95
N ALA A 25 14.81 -12.78 4.39
CA ALA A 25 13.41 -12.82 4.80
C ALA A 25 13.24 -13.26 6.26
N GLN A 26 12.47 -12.52 7.06
CA GLN A 26 12.18 -12.87 8.46
C GLN A 26 10.81 -12.38 8.93
N TRP A 27 10.10 -13.24 9.67
CA TRP A 27 8.92 -12.87 10.45
C TRP A 27 9.29 -11.90 11.57
N ARG A 28 8.76 -10.66 11.51
CA ARG A 28 9.06 -9.60 12.48
C ARG A 28 7.85 -8.68 12.71
N THR A 29 7.62 -8.27 13.96
CA THR A 29 6.51 -7.37 14.33
C THR A 29 6.68 -5.87 13.99
N PRO A 30 7.89 -5.26 13.89
CA PRO A 30 7.98 -3.81 13.65
C PRO A 30 7.36 -3.32 12.32
N PRO A 31 7.52 -4.00 11.16
CA PRO A 31 6.82 -3.62 9.93
C PRO A 31 5.29 -3.69 10.05
N ILE A 32 4.77 -4.70 10.78
CA ILE A 32 3.34 -4.85 11.06
C ILE A 32 2.85 -3.68 11.93
N LYS A 33 3.60 -3.33 12.98
CA LYS A 33 3.28 -2.19 13.85
C LYS A 33 3.33 -0.86 13.10
N ALA A 34 4.30 -0.67 12.20
CA ALA A 34 4.39 0.53 11.37
C ALA A 34 3.21 0.66 10.40
N LEU A 35 2.77 -0.45 9.80
CA LEU A 35 1.58 -0.49 8.95
C LEU A 35 0.29 -0.24 9.76
N LEU A 36 0.19 -0.78 10.97
CA LEU A 36 -0.91 -0.50 11.90
C LEU A 36 -0.98 0.98 12.27
N ARG A 37 0.16 1.60 12.64
CA ARG A 37 0.25 3.06 12.88
C ARG A 37 -0.14 3.89 11.67
N GLN A 38 0.15 3.42 10.46
CA GLN A 38 -0.29 4.10 9.24
C GLN A 38 -1.82 4.05 9.08
N TRP A 39 -2.43 2.88 9.17
CA TRP A 39 -3.88 2.74 8.99
C TRP A 39 -4.69 3.25 10.18
N TRP A 40 -4.11 3.26 11.39
CA TRP A 40 -4.70 3.92 12.55
C TRP A 40 -4.86 5.42 12.32
N ARG A 41 -3.89 6.13 11.71
CA ARG A 41 -4.03 7.56 11.38
C ARG A 41 -5.11 7.83 10.33
N VAL A 42 -5.33 6.90 9.40
CA VAL A 42 -6.42 6.99 8.40
C VAL A 42 -7.78 6.76 9.07
N ALA A 43 -7.89 5.74 9.93
CA ALA A 43 -9.11 5.49 10.70
C ALA A 43 -9.41 6.68 11.64
N TYR A 44 -8.42 7.15 12.40
CA TYR A 44 -8.50 8.32 13.28
C TYR A 44 -9.08 9.56 12.58
N ALA A 45 -8.68 9.79 11.32
CA ALA A 45 -9.21 10.88 10.52
C ALA A 45 -10.68 10.68 10.18
N ALA A 46 -11.08 9.47 9.78
CA ALA A 46 -12.49 9.16 9.50
C ALA A 46 -13.38 9.20 10.74
N ASP A 47 -12.88 8.80 11.92
CA ASP A 47 -13.56 8.91 13.22
C ASP A 47 -13.80 10.37 13.67
N ARG A 48 -13.23 11.36 12.95
CA ARG A 48 -13.35 12.80 13.21
C ARG A 48 -13.79 13.57 11.95
N ASP A 49 -14.49 12.93 11.03
CA ASP A 49 -14.99 13.51 9.76
C ASP A 49 -13.90 14.26 8.95
N PHE A 50 -12.67 13.78 9.03
CA PHE A 50 -11.44 14.35 8.46
C PHE A 50 -11.04 15.74 8.99
N ALA A 51 -11.72 16.24 10.04
CA ALA A 51 -11.37 17.46 10.78
C ALA A 51 -10.25 17.19 11.80
N VAL A 52 -9.05 16.89 11.29
CA VAL A 52 -7.89 16.49 12.11
C VAL A 52 -6.98 17.65 12.47
N ASN A 53 -6.77 17.88 13.77
CA ASN A 53 -5.59 18.56 14.27
C ASN A 53 -4.40 17.57 14.28
N LEU A 54 -3.30 17.95 13.62
CA LEU A 54 -2.11 17.11 13.49
C LEU A 54 -1.35 16.92 14.81
N ASP A 55 -1.32 17.92 15.68
CA ASP A 55 -0.60 17.83 16.95
C ASP A 55 -1.33 16.92 17.93
N ASP A 56 -2.67 17.04 18.00
CA ASP A 56 -3.52 16.12 18.78
C ASP A 56 -3.39 14.68 18.29
N MET A 57 -3.46 14.44 16.97
CA MET A 57 -3.27 13.10 16.41
C MET A 57 -1.86 12.55 16.71
N ARG A 58 -0.81 13.38 16.58
CA ARG A 58 0.59 13.00 16.87
C ARG A 58 0.77 12.66 18.35
N ARG A 59 0.08 13.39 19.23
CA ARG A 59 0.05 13.16 20.67
C ARG A 59 -0.65 11.86 21.02
N GLU A 60 -1.88 11.64 20.53
CA GLU A 60 -2.63 10.40 20.72
C GLU A 60 -1.87 9.17 20.17
N GLU A 61 -1.30 9.27 18.96
CA GLU A 61 -0.48 8.20 18.36
C GLU A 61 0.75 7.89 19.25
N GLY A 62 1.41 8.93 19.77
CA GLY A 62 2.57 8.79 20.64
C GLY A 62 2.24 8.14 21.98
N LEU A 63 1.14 8.53 22.64
CA LEU A 63 0.70 7.95 23.91
C LEU A 63 0.23 6.49 23.75
N LEU A 64 -0.38 6.13 22.61
CA LEU A 64 -0.87 4.80 22.33
C LEU A 64 0.23 3.82 21.86
N PHE A 65 1.01 4.22 20.84
CA PHE A 65 2.03 3.36 20.22
C PHE A 65 3.45 3.57 20.77
N GLY A 66 3.63 4.50 21.69
CA GLY A 66 4.91 4.87 22.30
C GLY A 66 5.67 5.93 21.49
N HIS A 67 6.39 6.81 22.20
CA HIS A 67 7.13 7.92 21.63
C HIS A 67 8.46 8.18 22.35
N ALA A 68 9.28 9.05 21.73
CA ALA A 68 10.45 9.68 22.32
C ALA A 68 10.61 11.13 21.80
N TRP A 69 9.48 11.81 21.53
CA TRP A 69 9.46 13.11 20.84
C TRP A 69 8.35 14.09 21.30
N LEU A 70 7.48 13.73 22.25
CA LEU A 70 6.43 14.62 22.74
C LEU A 70 7.02 15.49 23.85
N ASP A 71 7.07 16.80 23.62
CA ASP A 71 7.65 17.77 24.56
C ASP A 71 6.64 18.23 25.64
N ASP A 72 5.35 17.99 25.41
CA ASP A 72 4.21 18.30 26.28
C ASP A 72 3.83 17.16 27.23
N ASP A 73 4.42 15.97 27.06
CA ASP A 73 4.08 14.80 27.86
C ASP A 73 4.64 14.90 29.29
N ARG A 74 3.79 14.61 30.29
CA ARG A 74 4.07 14.75 31.72
C ARG A 74 3.69 13.50 32.50
N ASP A 75 4.41 13.22 33.57
CA ASP A 75 4.04 12.20 34.54
C ASP A 75 3.14 12.78 35.65
N ASP A 76 2.80 11.94 36.63
CA ASP A 76 1.91 12.28 37.75
C ASP A 76 2.52 13.33 38.71
N GLN A 77 3.82 13.63 38.57
CA GLN A 77 4.54 14.64 39.37
C GLN A 77 4.69 15.96 38.59
N GLY A 78 4.29 15.99 37.32
CA GLY A 78 4.41 17.16 36.44
C GLY A 78 5.78 17.26 35.74
N ASP A 79 6.61 16.22 35.81
CA ASP A 79 7.92 16.18 35.16
C ASP A 79 7.82 15.71 33.70
N LYS A 80 8.78 16.14 32.87
CA LYS A 80 8.78 15.82 31.43
C LYS A 80 9.13 14.36 31.18
N VAL A 81 8.21 13.65 30.52
CA VAL A 81 8.43 12.26 30.11
C VAL A 81 9.25 12.20 28.82
N ALA A 82 10.54 11.84 28.95
CA ALA A 82 11.46 11.73 27.81
C ALA A 82 11.04 10.67 26.76
N GLY A 83 10.22 9.70 27.14
CA GLY A 83 9.57 8.78 26.21
C GLY A 83 8.66 7.76 26.90
N ARG A 84 7.60 7.33 26.20
CA ARG A 84 6.66 6.32 26.69
C ARG A 84 6.79 4.99 25.96
N ARG A 85 6.68 3.91 26.73
CA ARG A 85 6.49 2.55 26.20
C ARG A 85 5.10 2.43 25.57
N SER A 86 5.05 1.79 24.40
CA SER A 86 3.82 1.43 23.69
C SER A 86 2.81 0.69 24.59
N ARG A 87 1.57 1.19 24.63
CA ARG A 87 0.43 0.51 25.24
C ARG A 87 -0.04 -0.66 24.36
N VAL A 88 0.00 -0.49 23.04
CA VAL A 88 -0.20 -1.57 22.04
C VAL A 88 1.01 -2.51 22.01
N ARG A 89 0.81 -3.82 22.21
CA ARG A 89 1.86 -4.85 22.18
C ARG A 89 1.54 -5.87 21.09
N LEU A 90 2.51 -6.20 20.23
CA LEU A 90 2.35 -7.17 19.14
C LEU A 90 3.27 -8.37 19.38
N ARG A 91 2.78 -9.58 19.14
CA ARG A 91 3.53 -10.83 19.16
C ARG A 91 3.20 -11.64 17.89
N LEU A 92 4.23 -12.20 17.27
CA LEU A 92 4.07 -13.32 16.33
C LEU A 92 4.33 -14.62 17.10
N GLU A 93 3.58 -15.68 16.80
CA GLU A 93 3.83 -17.02 17.37
C GLU A 93 5.23 -17.54 17.02
N ARG A 94 5.70 -17.20 15.81
CA ARG A 94 6.93 -17.71 15.20
C ARG A 94 7.80 -16.57 14.64
N TRP A 95 9.11 -16.76 14.74
CA TRP A 95 10.17 -15.79 14.40
C TRP A 95 11.32 -16.45 13.62
N ASP A 96 11.10 -17.71 13.24
CA ASP A 96 12.01 -18.59 12.51
C ASP A 96 12.22 -18.13 11.06
N LYS A 97 13.13 -18.81 10.37
CA LYS A 97 13.34 -18.59 8.95
C LYS A 97 12.07 -19.04 8.20
N PRO A 98 11.34 -18.13 7.52
CA PRO A 98 10.17 -18.50 6.75
C PRO A 98 10.56 -19.40 5.58
N ASN A 99 9.58 -20.06 4.95
CA ASN A 99 9.80 -20.57 3.60
C ASN A 99 10.24 -19.40 2.72
N SER A 100 11.46 -19.51 2.21
CA SER A 100 12.17 -18.48 1.47
C SER A 100 12.96 -19.17 0.37
N GLY A 101 12.81 -18.69 -0.85
CA GLY A 101 13.27 -19.39 -2.04
C GLY A 101 13.25 -18.48 -3.25
N ASN A 102 13.43 -19.06 -4.43
CA ASN A 102 13.27 -18.34 -5.69
C ASN A 102 11.78 -18.08 -5.94
N LEU A 103 11.43 -16.84 -6.32
CA LEU A 103 10.05 -16.45 -6.68
C LEU A 103 9.53 -17.20 -7.92
N GLY A 104 10.46 -17.73 -8.71
CA GLY A 104 10.19 -18.31 -10.03
C GLY A 104 9.99 -17.23 -11.09
N ASN A 105 9.63 -17.65 -12.30
CA ASN A 105 9.16 -16.73 -13.32
C ASN A 105 7.75 -16.26 -12.93
N ILE A 106 7.53 -14.95 -12.92
CA ILE A 106 6.23 -14.33 -12.57
C ILE A 106 5.39 -14.10 -13.84
N GLY A 107 6.04 -14.13 -15.01
CA GLY A 107 5.45 -13.89 -16.32
C GLY A 107 5.91 -12.58 -16.93
N MET A 108 5.74 -12.49 -18.25
CA MET A 108 6.24 -11.41 -19.09
C MET A 108 5.08 -10.54 -19.60
N VAL A 109 5.25 -9.22 -19.53
CA VAL A 109 4.27 -8.24 -20.03
C VAL A 109 4.90 -7.34 -21.08
N CYS A 110 4.12 -6.95 -22.10
CA CYS A 110 4.61 -6.02 -23.13
C CYS A 110 4.82 -4.62 -22.53
N HIS A 111 5.99 -4.02 -22.77
CA HIS A 111 6.30 -2.64 -22.43
C HIS A 111 6.71 -1.85 -23.69
N PRO A 112 5.79 -1.13 -24.33
CA PRO A 112 6.06 -0.48 -25.62
C PRO A 112 7.19 0.57 -25.65
N GLU A 113 7.48 1.22 -24.52
CA GLU A 113 8.62 2.17 -24.41
C GLU A 113 9.97 1.51 -24.13
N VAL A 114 10.03 0.20 -23.89
CA VAL A 114 11.32 -0.50 -23.68
C VAL A 114 11.80 -1.00 -25.03
N ASP A 115 12.97 -0.52 -25.46
CA ASP A 115 13.76 -1.15 -26.51
C ASP A 115 15.13 -1.54 -25.95
N ARG A 116 15.26 -2.82 -25.57
CA ARG A 116 16.50 -3.40 -25.04
C ARG A 116 16.87 -4.63 -25.84
N PRO A 117 18.10 -4.71 -26.38
CA PRO A 117 18.61 -5.94 -27.02
C PRO A 117 18.51 -7.15 -26.09
N GLY A 118 18.17 -8.31 -26.65
CA GLY A 118 18.05 -9.58 -25.92
C GLY A 118 16.72 -9.83 -25.20
N LEU A 119 15.80 -8.86 -25.17
CA LEU A 119 14.42 -9.13 -24.75
C LEU A 119 13.54 -9.55 -25.94
N PRO A 120 12.53 -10.42 -25.74
CA PRO A 120 11.55 -10.73 -26.79
C PRO A 120 10.76 -9.49 -27.21
N ASN A 121 10.34 -9.44 -28.47
CA ASN A 121 9.42 -8.40 -28.97
C ASN A 121 8.02 -8.58 -28.37
N CYS A 122 7.27 -7.48 -28.28
CA CYS A 122 5.84 -7.58 -27.98
C CYS A 122 5.07 -8.40 -29.05
N PRO A 123 3.99 -9.11 -28.68
CA PRO A 123 3.20 -9.89 -29.62
C PRO A 123 2.43 -9.00 -30.61
N GLY A 124 1.96 -9.59 -31.72
CA GLY A 124 1.09 -8.91 -32.68
C GLY A 124 1.75 -7.77 -33.48
N GLY A 125 3.08 -7.73 -33.54
CA GLY A 125 3.82 -6.66 -34.22
C GLY A 125 3.84 -5.32 -33.48
N ALA A 126 3.38 -5.27 -32.23
CA ALA A 126 3.45 -4.08 -31.41
C ALA A 126 4.91 -3.67 -31.12
N SER A 127 5.16 -2.36 -31.06
CA SER A 127 6.47 -1.82 -30.70
C SER A 127 6.86 -2.16 -29.26
N GLY A 128 8.18 -2.26 -29.02
CA GLY A 128 8.77 -2.49 -27.71
C GLY A 128 9.00 -3.96 -27.36
N LYS A 129 9.32 -4.20 -26.08
CA LYS A 129 9.79 -5.50 -25.57
C LYS A 129 8.93 -6.06 -24.45
N MET A 130 8.98 -7.38 -24.33
CA MET A 130 8.46 -8.13 -23.18
C MET A 130 9.41 -7.96 -21.98
N VAL A 131 8.86 -7.56 -20.82
CA VAL A 131 9.58 -7.37 -19.55
C VAL A 131 8.97 -8.24 -18.45
N ASP A 132 9.78 -8.69 -17.50
CA ASP A 132 9.30 -9.45 -16.34
C ASP A 132 8.39 -8.56 -15.46
N ALA A 133 7.15 -9.00 -15.26
CA ALA A 133 6.15 -8.27 -14.50
C ALA A 133 6.58 -8.03 -13.05
N GLY A 134 7.29 -9.00 -12.47
CA GLY A 134 7.82 -8.95 -11.12
C GLY A 134 8.88 -7.87 -10.95
N GLN A 135 9.88 -7.83 -11.84
CA GLN A 135 10.93 -6.81 -11.87
C GLN A 135 10.36 -5.41 -12.16
N TYR A 136 9.34 -5.32 -13.02
CA TYR A 136 8.66 -4.06 -13.32
C TYR A 136 7.92 -3.50 -12.09
N LEU A 137 7.04 -4.30 -11.47
CA LEU A 137 6.37 -3.92 -10.22
C LEU A 137 7.34 -3.81 -9.05
N GLY A 138 8.47 -4.51 -9.12
CA GLY A 138 9.53 -4.42 -8.13
C GLY A 138 10.33 -3.13 -8.20
N TYR A 139 10.37 -2.43 -9.34
CA TYR A 139 11.37 -1.42 -9.68
C TYR A 139 12.80 -1.98 -9.60
N GLY A 140 13.08 -3.00 -10.44
CA GLY A 140 14.41 -3.56 -10.65
C GLY A 140 14.55 -5.02 -10.22
N PRO A 141 15.76 -5.60 -10.34
CA PRO A 141 16.00 -7.03 -10.18
C PRO A 141 15.55 -7.58 -8.83
N ILE A 142 15.03 -8.81 -8.85
CA ILE A 142 14.64 -9.56 -7.65
C ILE A 142 15.42 -10.89 -7.60
N GLN A 143 16.75 -10.76 -7.62
CA GLN A 143 17.68 -11.88 -7.83
C GLN A 143 18.27 -12.45 -6.53
N LYS A 144 17.89 -11.92 -5.35
CA LYS A 144 18.38 -12.43 -4.07
C LYS A 144 17.57 -13.63 -3.62
N THR A 145 18.21 -14.80 -3.59
CA THR A 145 17.72 -15.99 -2.89
C THR A 145 17.38 -15.63 -1.45
N ASN A 146 16.28 -16.20 -0.94
CA ASN A 146 15.80 -16.05 0.43
C ASN A 146 15.41 -14.61 0.84
N ALA A 147 15.26 -13.67 -0.10
CA ALA A 147 14.92 -12.27 0.20
C ALA A 147 13.41 -11.98 0.40
N ALA A 148 12.55 -12.98 0.22
CA ALA A 148 11.10 -12.86 0.43
C ALA A 148 10.51 -14.06 1.19
N ILE A 149 9.56 -13.74 2.07
CA ILE A 149 8.59 -14.71 2.61
C ILE A 149 7.68 -15.12 1.44
N GLN A 150 7.49 -16.41 1.20
CA GLN A 150 6.72 -16.86 0.04
C GLN A 150 5.19 -16.72 0.21
N ALA A 151 4.46 -16.80 -0.90
CA ALA A 151 3.00 -16.91 -0.86
C ALA A 151 2.56 -18.17 -0.09
N GLY A 152 1.41 -18.10 0.59
CA GLY A 152 0.87 -19.18 1.41
C GLY A 152 1.42 -19.23 2.84
N GLU A 153 2.65 -18.74 3.08
CA GLU A 153 3.23 -18.62 4.43
C GLU A 153 2.31 -17.83 5.37
N SER A 154 2.22 -18.30 6.61
CA SER A 154 1.41 -17.64 7.63
C SER A 154 2.01 -17.75 9.03
N ALA A 155 1.56 -16.85 9.90
CA ALA A 155 1.85 -16.83 11.32
C ALA A 155 0.66 -16.22 12.08
N THR A 156 0.36 -16.73 13.27
CA THR A 156 -0.53 -16.06 14.23
C THR A 156 0.11 -14.76 14.72
N LEU A 157 -0.66 -13.68 14.63
CA LEU A 157 -0.39 -12.35 15.13
C LEU A 157 -1.36 -12.05 16.28
N SER A 158 -0.84 -11.94 17.50
CA SER A 158 -1.59 -11.53 18.68
C SER A 158 -1.27 -10.07 19.03
N LEU A 159 -2.30 -9.28 19.32
CA LEU A 159 -2.19 -7.90 19.80
C LEU A 159 -2.83 -7.80 21.18
N ALA A 160 -2.09 -7.25 22.15
CA ALA A 160 -2.68 -6.78 23.41
C ALA A 160 -2.83 -5.25 23.31
N VAL A 161 -4.07 -4.78 23.43
CA VAL A 161 -4.46 -3.38 23.25
C VAL A 161 -5.27 -2.90 24.46
N PRO A 162 -5.22 -1.62 24.85
CA PRO A 162 -6.13 -1.11 25.87
C PRO A 162 -7.57 -1.20 25.39
N GLU A 163 -8.49 -1.54 26.30
CA GLU A 163 -9.89 -1.80 25.94
C GLU A 163 -10.60 -0.59 25.29
N ALA A 164 -10.36 0.62 25.80
CA ALA A 164 -10.90 1.86 25.23
C ALA A 164 -10.34 2.21 23.83
N ASP A 165 -9.12 1.77 23.52
CA ASP A 165 -8.46 2.02 22.23
C ASP A 165 -8.79 0.93 21.19
N ALA A 166 -9.46 -0.15 21.59
CA ALA A 166 -9.66 -1.34 20.76
C ALA A 166 -10.51 -1.11 19.50
N PRO A 167 -11.67 -0.40 19.52
CA PRO A 167 -12.51 -0.25 18.33
C PRO A 167 -11.76 0.41 17.15
N LEU A 168 -10.99 1.46 17.44
CA LEU A 168 -10.19 2.17 16.43
C LEU A 168 -9.03 1.30 15.91
N ILE A 169 -8.44 0.46 16.75
CA ILE A 169 -7.42 -0.52 16.34
C ILE A 169 -8.04 -1.64 15.48
N GLU A 170 -9.25 -2.12 15.80
CA GLU A 170 -9.97 -3.12 15.00
C GLU A 170 -10.38 -2.58 13.62
N ARG A 171 -10.80 -1.30 13.54
CA ARG A 171 -10.97 -0.58 12.25
C ARG A 171 -9.67 -0.52 11.46
N ALA A 172 -8.57 -0.11 12.10
CA ALA A 172 -7.25 -0.04 11.45
C ALA A 172 -6.75 -1.41 10.96
N LEU A 173 -7.03 -2.50 11.70
CA LEU A 173 -6.74 -3.88 11.29
C LEU A 173 -7.62 -4.32 10.11
N GLY A 174 -8.89 -3.89 10.04
CA GLY A 174 -9.73 -4.06 8.85
C GLY A 174 -9.13 -3.37 7.61
N LEU A 175 -8.66 -2.13 7.76
CA LEU A 175 -7.98 -1.41 6.67
C LEU A 175 -6.63 -2.07 6.29
N MET A 176 -5.90 -2.67 7.24
CA MET A 176 -4.71 -3.47 6.95
C MET A 176 -5.04 -4.74 6.14
N ASP A 177 -6.07 -5.48 6.54
CA ASP A 177 -6.54 -6.67 5.81
C ASP A 177 -6.91 -6.31 4.36
N ARG A 178 -7.69 -5.25 4.17
CA ARG A 178 -8.28 -4.96 2.86
C ARG A 178 -7.42 -4.06 1.96
N CYS A 179 -6.58 -3.18 2.53
CA CYS A 179 -5.73 -2.22 1.80
C CYS A 179 -4.23 -2.27 2.17
N GLY A 180 -3.82 -3.06 3.17
CA GLY A 180 -2.43 -3.16 3.60
C GLY A 180 -1.56 -4.08 2.74
N THR A 181 -0.28 -3.72 2.62
CA THR A 181 0.80 -4.56 2.07
C THR A 181 2.07 -4.37 2.90
N LEU A 182 2.91 -5.41 3.03
CA LEU A 182 4.07 -5.45 3.93
C LEU A 182 5.40 -5.61 3.20
N GLY A 183 6.46 -5.03 3.76
CA GLY A 183 7.83 -5.16 3.27
C GLY A 183 8.22 -4.18 2.14
N GLY A 184 9.36 -4.43 1.53
CA GLY A 184 9.85 -3.67 0.38
C GLY A 184 8.96 -3.86 -0.86
N ARG A 185 8.99 -2.88 -1.78
CA ARG A 185 8.23 -2.89 -3.05
C ARG A 185 6.68 -2.90 -2.88
N SER A 186 6.17 -2.85 -1.64
CA SER A 186 4.79 -3.17 -1.23
C SER A 186 3.66 -2.34 -1.86
N ARG A 187 3.90 -1.06 -2.18
CA ARG A 187 2.89 -0.19 -2.84
C ARG A 187 2.54 -0.64 -4.27
N ASN A 188 3.30 -1.57 -4.84
CA ASN A 188 3.10 -2.16 -6.16
C ASN A 188 2.56 -3.62 -6.08
N GLY A 189 1.85 -3.98 -5.01
CA GLY A 189 1.17 -5.28 -4.87
C GLY A 189 1.96 -6.33 -4.07
N TRP A 190 3.27 -6.17 -3.92
CA TRP A 190 4.11 -7.13 -3.18
C TRP A 190 3.80 -7.18 -1.68
N GLY A 191 3.96 -8.35 -1.07
CA GLY A 191 3.65 -8.59 0.34
C GLY A 191 2.20 -8.31 0.71
N SER A 192 1.27 -8.62 -0.19
CA SER A 192 -0.15 -8.64 0.09
C SER A 192 -0.49 -9.80 1.01
N PHE A 193 -1.31 -9.53 2.02
CA PHE A 193 -1.72 -10.49 3.04
C PHE A 193 -3.22 -10.38 3.34
N SER A 194 -3.76 -11.40 4.01
CA SER A 194 -5.05 -11.35 4.73
C SER A 194 -4.82 -11.43 6.24
N LEU A 195 -5.76 -10.87 7.02
CA LEU A 195 -5.87 -11.06 8.48
C LEU A 195 -7.19 -11.76 8.80
N LEU A 196 -7.11 -13.02 9.18
CA LEU A 196 -8.28 -13.84 9.53
C LEU A 196 -8.41 -13.92 11.06
N PRO A 197 -9.52 -13.46 11.68
CA PRO A 197 -9.69 -13.50 13.14
C PRO A 197 -9.55 -14.91 13.74
N LEU A 198 -9.07 -14.99 14.97
CA LEU A 198 -8.94 -16.22 15.76
C LEU A 198 -9.63 -16.06 17.14
N PRO A 199 -10.34 -17.09 17.65
CA PRO A 199 -10.70 -18.32 16.93
C PRO A 199 -11.60 -18.01 15.72
N ALA A 200 -11.68 -18.93 14.77
CA ALA A 200 -12.58 -18.81 13.63
C ALA A 200 -14.04 -18.94 14.11
N GLY A 201 -14.63 -17.83 14.53
CA GLY A 201 -16.01 -17.80 15.00
C GLY A 201 -17.01 -18.06 13.88
N GLU A 202 -18.14 -18.68 14.22
CA GLU A 202 -19.24 -19.02 13.30
C GLU A 202 -19.84 -17.80 12.56
N ALA A 203 -19.56 -16.59 13.05
CA ALA A 203 -19.82 -15.33 12.38
C ALA A 203 -18.60 -14.40 12.39
N SER A 204 -17.47 -14.83 11.83
CA SER A 204 -16.69 -13.90 11.00
C SER A 204 -17.41 -13.81 9.65
N PRO A 205 -18.31 -12.83 9.42
CA PRO A 205 -19.01 -12.74 8.14
C PRO A 205 -17.97 -12.67 7.04
N GLU A 206 -18.23 -13.41 5.96
CA GLU A 206 -17.42 -13.55 4.76
C GLU A 206 -16.77 -12.24 4.28
N ARG A 207 -15.62 -11.84 4.87
CA ARG A 207 -14.74 -10.76 4.36
C ARG A 207 -14.13 -11.10 2.99
N SER A 208 -14.45 -12.30 2.52
CA SER A 208 -14.38 -12.84 1.17
C SER A 208 -15.28 -12.13 0.14
N ARG A 209 -16.37 -11.46 0.55
CA ARG A 209 -17.21 -10.72 -0.42
C ARG A 209 -16.43 -9.54 -1.00
N GLY A 210 -16.44 -9.45 -2.33
CA GLY A 210 -15.64 -8.50 -3.13
C GLY A 210 -16.14 -7.06 -3.11
N GLY A 211 -16.88 -6.66 -2.07
CA GLY A 211 -17.36 -5.31 -1.82
C GLY A 211 -16.84 -4.79 -0.46
N TRP A 212 -17.15 -3.53 -0.19
CA TRP A 212 -17.06 -2.96 1.16
C TRP A 212 -18.42 -3.08 1.85
N GLY A 213 -18.47 -2.84 3.16
CA GLY A 213 -19.72 -2.48 3.83
C GLY A 213 -19.84 -0.97 3.91
N GLU A 214 -21.08 -0.47 3.99
CA GLU A 214 -21.35 0.96 4.15
C GLU A 214 -20.59 1.51 5.39
N GLY A 215 -19.78 2.55 5.17
CA GLY A 215 -18.92 3.13 6.21
C GLY A 215 -17.66 2.34 6.59
N GLU A 216 -17.37 1.17 5.98
CA GLU A 216 -16.10 0.44 6.22
C GLU A 216 -14.89 1.22 5.69
N LEU A 217 -15.06 2.02 4.63
CA LEU A 217 -13.99 2.80 4.03
C LEU A 217 -13.92 4.25 4.53
N PRO A 218 -12.72 4.77 4.84
CA PRO A 218 -12.47 6.18 5.17
C PRO A 218 -12.48 7.02 3.88
N LEU A 219 -13.66 7.25 3.30
CA LEU A 219 -13.84 7.91 2.01
C LEU A 219 -13.98 9.43 2.12
N ARG A 220 -13.18 10.16 1.32
CA ARG A 220 -13.26 11.62 1.17
C ARG A 220 -13.15 12.01 -0.31
N PRO A 221 -13.82 13.07 -0.80
CA PRO A 221 -13.63 13.57 -2.16
C PRO A 221 -12.14 13.77 -2.45
N TRP A 222 -11.64 13.21 -3.54
CA TRP A 222 -10.19 13.11 -3.75
C TRP A 222 -9.52 14.48 -3.94
N GLU A 223 -10.25 15.48 -4.42
CA GLU A 223 -9.80 16.88 -4.51
C GLU A 223 -9.61 17.50 -3.13
N ASP A 224 -10.51 17.21 -2.18
CA ASP A 224 -10.42 17.68 -0.80
C ASP A 224 -9.24 17.02 -0.08
N CYS A 225 -8.90 15.78 -0.43
CA CYS A 225 -7.71 15.14 0.09
C CYS A 225 -6.41 15.87 -0.31
N LEU A 226 -6.41 16.68 -1.37
CA LEU A 226 -5.25 17.50 -1.74
C LEU A 226 -5.05 18.72 -0.80
N THR A 227 -5.89 18.92 0.22
CA THR A 227 -5.65 19.94 1.27
C THR A 227 -4.55 19.55 2.25
N PHE A 228 -4.23 18.26 2.37
CA PHE A 228 -3.22 17.74 3.30
C PHE A 228 -2.12 16.97 2.56
N ASP A 229 -0.89 17.01 3.07
CA ASP A 229 0.27 16.33 2.46
C ASP A 229 0.54 14.92 3.02
N TRP A 230 -0.40 14.38 3.79
CA TRP A 230 -0.31 13.07 4.44
C TRP A 230 -1.51 12.17 4.11
N PRO A 231 -1.33 10.83 4.05
CA PRO A 231 -2.40 9.90 3.70
C PRO A 231 -3.41 9.75 4.85
N HIS A 232 -4.62 10.28 4.67
CA HIS A 232 -5.69 10.36 5.68
C HIS A 232 -7.03 9.76 5.23
N ALA A 233 -7.20 9.49 3.93
CA ALA A 233 -8.43 8.94 3.35
C ALA A 233 -8.15 8.09 2.11
N ILE A 234 -9.10 7.22 1.75
CA ILE A 234 -9.23 6.69 0.40
C ILE A 234 -10.08 7.70 -0.39
N GLY A 235 -9.68 7.99 -1.62
CA GLY A 235 -10.41 8.95 -2.44
C GLY A 235 -11.74 8.39 -2.94
N LYS A 236 -12.74 9.26 -3.12
CA LYS A 236 -13.94 8.99 -3.92
C LYS A 236 -14.20 10.12 -4.91
N ASP A 237 -14.97 9.82 -5.95
CA ASP A 237 -15.52 10.79 -6.91
C ASP A 237 -17.03 10.54 -7.11
N GLY A 238 -17.64 11.18 -8.11
CA GLY A 238 -19.07 11.00 -8.43
C GLY A 238 -19.49 9.60 -8.90
N LYS A 239 -18.55 8.66 -9.07
CA LYS A 239 -18.79 7.24 -9.36
C LYS A 239 -18.50 6.33 -8.14
N GLY A 240 -18.31 6.93 -6.96
CA GLY A 240 -17.98 6.23 -5.71
C GLY A 240 -16.47 6.13 -5.45
N ALA A 241 -16.08 5.21 -4.59
CA ALA A 241 -14.70 4.96 -4.19
C ALA A 241 -13.73 4.79 -5.38
N LEU A 242 -12.54 5.38 -5.26
CA LEU A 242 -11.40 5.21 -6.18
C LEU A 242 -10.67 3.89 -5.87
N VAL A 243 -11.40 2.79 -6.03
CA VAL A 243 -10.98 1.42 -5.77
C VAL A 243 -11.45 0.54 -6.92
N TRP A 244 -10.51 -0.02 -7.67
CA TRP A 244 -10.74 -0.87 -8.84
C TRP A 244 -10.25 -2.29 -8.58
N GLN A 245 -10.91 -3.27 -9.18
CA GLN A 245 -10.60 -4.69 -9.09
C GLN A 245 -10.48 -5.33 -10.47
N THR A 246 -9.55 -6.27 -10.62
CA THR A 246 -9.42 -7.13 -11.81
C THR A 246 -10.46 -8.25 -11.83
N GLU A 247 -10.50 -8.95 -12.95
CA GLU A 247 -11.02 -10.31 -13.02
C GLU A 247 -10.32 -11.27 -12.01
N PRO A 248 -10.96 -12.40 -11.62
CA PRO A 248 -10.38 -13.34 -10.65
C PRO A 248 -9.49 -14.41 -11.28
N PHE A 249 -8.29 -14.56 -10.74
CA PHE A 249 -7.22 -15.48 -11.18
C PHE A 249 -7.01 -16.63 -10.19
N ALA A 250 -6.31 -17.69 -10.62
CA ALA A 250 -5.94 -18.83 -9.77
C ALA A 250 -4.60 -18.64 -9.05
N ASP A 251 -3.58 -18.10 -9.73
CA ASP A 251 -2.26 -17.80 -9.15
C ASP A 251 -2.09 -16.28 -8.96
N TRP A 252 -1.37 -15.88 -7.90
CA TRP A 252 -0.96 -14.50 -7.67
C TRP A 252 -0.05 -13.97 -8.77
N ARG A 253 0.67 -14.85 -9.49
CA ARG A 253 1.51 -14.48 -10.64
C ARG A 253 0.71 -13.82 -11.75
N ASP A 254 -0.44 -14.38 -12.10
CA ASP A 254 -1.33 -13.82 -13.12
C ASP A 254 -1.90 -12.47 -12.69
N VAL A 255 -2.27 -12.35 -11.41
CA VAL A 255 -2.64 -11.06 -10.81
C VAL A 255 -1.52 -10.04 -10.95
N MET A 256 -0.27 -10.41 -10.63
CA MET A 256 0.88 -9.50 -10.74
C MET A 256 1.21 -9.14 -12.19
N GLN A 257 1.04 -10.06 -13.15
CA GLN A 257 1.12 -9.72 -14.58
C GLN A 257 0.04 -8.73 -14.98
N ARG A 258 -1.22 -8.94 -14.55
CA ARG A 258 -2.35 -8.05 -14.84
C ARG A 258 -2.10 -6.64 -14.30
N LEU A 259 -1.69 -6.53 -13.03
CA LEU A 259 -1.35 -5.27 -12.38
C LEU A 259 -0.13 -4.58 -13.02
N ALA A 260 0.86 -5.34 -13.50
CA ALA A 260 2.00 -4.80 -14.24
C ALA A 260 1.56 -4.20 -15.58
N ALA A 261 0.75 -4.92 -16.37
CA ALA A 261 0.23 -4.45 -17.64
C ALA A 261 -0.61 -3.17 -17.50
N ILE A 262 -1.53 -3.13 -16.52
CA ILE A 262 -2.32 -1.93 -16.21
C ILE A 262 -1.40 -0.76 -15.83
N LYS A 263 -0.39 -0.99 -14.99
CA LYS A 263 0.55 0.07 -14.57
C LYS A 263 1.44 0.57 -15.71
N ILE A 264 1.79 -0.28 -16.68
CA ILE A 264 2.47 0.13 -17.92
C ILE A 264 1.54 1.03 -18.74
N GLY A 265 0.29 0.60 -18.98
CA GLY A 265 -0.73 1.39 -19.69
C GLY A 265 -0.97 2.75 -19.06
N LEU A 266 -1.20 2.79 -17.74
CA LEU A 266 -1.40 4.01 -16.97
C LEU A 266 -0.21 4.97 -17.13
N ARG A 267 1.02 4.47 -16.97
CA ARG A 267 2.20 5.32 -17.11
C ARG A 267 2.40 5.81 -18.54
N ARG A 268 1.90 5.11 -19.56
CA ARG A 268 1.96 5.55 -20.98
C ARG A 268 1.01 6.69 -21.32
N GLN A 269 0.02 7.00 -20.48
CA GLN A 269 -0.77 8.23 -20.58
C GLN A 269 0.07 9.51 -20.37
N PHE A 270 1.27 9.36 -19.79
CA PHE A 270 2.18 10.45 -19.47
C PHE A 270 3.56 10.19 -20.08
N LEU A 271 3.64 10.27 -21.41
CA LEU A 271 4.92 10.22 -22.12
C LEU A 271 5.78 11.45 -21.78
N PHE A 272 7.10 11.28 -21.77
CA PHE A 272 8.00 12.42 -21.58
C PHE A 272 8.19 13.17 -22.90
N PRO A 273 8.03 14.51 -22.93
CA PRO A 273 8.17 15.29 -24.16
C PRO A 273 9.64 15.51 -24.56
N ALA A 274 10.58 15.31 -23.64
CA ALA A 274 12.02 15.45 -23.87
C ALA A 274 12.82 14.41 -23.07
N ALA A 275 14.05 14.15 -23.51
CA ALA A 275 14.99 13.31 -22.77
C ALA A 275 15.49 14.03 -21.49
N PRO A 276 15.72 13.30 -20.38
CA PRO A 276 16.23 13.87 -19.14
C PRO A 276 17.74 14.16 -19.18
N PRO A 277 18.30 14.98 -18.26
CA PRO A 277 17.63 15.67 -17.15
C PRO A 277 16.80 16.88 -17.61
N GLY A 278 15.77 17.26 -16.84
CA GLY A 278 14.84 18.28 -17.31
C GLY A 278 13.91 18.88 -16.24
N PRO A 279 12.85 19.58 -16.67
CA PRO A 279 11.82 20.14 -15.79
C PRO A 279 10.92 19.04 -15.20
N VAL A 280 9.99 19.46 -14.34
CA VAL A 280 8.89 18.59 -13.89
C VAL A 280 7.99 18.25 -15.08
N HIS A 281 7.44 17.04 -15.08
CA HIS A 281 6.52 16.52 -16.10
C HIS A 281 5.48 15.65 -15.40
N ASP A 282 4.31 15.51 -15.99
CA ASP A 282 3.12 14.87 -15.41
C ASP A 282 3.40 13.49 -14.80
N ARG A 283 4.18 12.65 -15.51
CA ARG A 283 4.57 11.30 -15.06
C ARG A 283 5.33 11.30 -13.72
N HIS A 284 6.03 12.38 -13.40
CA HIS A 284 6.77 12.51 -12.14
C HIS A 284 5.85 12.63 -10.92
N TRP A 285 4.63 13.15 -11.09
CA TRP A 285 3.64 13.24 -10.00
C TRP A 285 3.04 11.89 -9.60
N LEU A 286 3.12 10.87 -10.47
CA LEU A 286 2.73 9.49 -10.14
C LEU A 286 3.69 8.86 -9.13
N SER A 287 5.00 9.10 -9.30
CA SER A 287 6.06 8.75 -8.33
C SER A 287 7.43 9.24 -8.80
N TYR A 288 8.30 9.57 -7.85
CA TYR A 288 9.70 9.94 -8.09
C TYR A 288 10.63 9.19 -7.10
N PRO A 289 11.75 8.61 -7.54
CA PRO A 289 12.45 8.85 -8.79
C PRO A 289 11.90 7.99 -9.92
N VAL A 290 11.95 8.53 -11.14
CA VAL A 290 11.82 7.73 -12.35
C VAL A 290 13.23 7.41 -12.84
N THR A 291 13.51 6.15 -13.16
CA THR A 291 14.85 5.68 -13.57
C THR A 291 15.42 6.53 -14.71
N ASN A 292 16.63 7.05 -14.54
CA ASN A 292 17.32 7.96 -15.47
C ASN A 292 16.66 9.34 -15.70
N HIS A 293 15.47 9.61 -15.14
CA HIS A 293 14.78 10.89 -15.27
C HIS A 293 15.00 11.77 -14.04
N ARG A 294 16.15 12.47 -14.00
CA ARG A 294 16.43 13.49 -12.97
C ARG A 294 15.65 14.78 -13.25
N VAL A 295 14.96 15.27 -12.21
CA VAL A 295 14.26 16.56 -12.22
C VAL A 295 15.15 17.62 -11.57
N ASN A 296 15.47 18.70 -12.30
CA ASN A 296 16.42 19.72 -11.83
C ASN A 296 15.93 20.42 -10.54
N ALA A 297 14.65 20.80 -10.50
CA ALA A 297 14.05 21.52 -9.37
C ALA A 297 13.97 20.71 -8.05
N TRP A 298 14.05 19.38 -8.12
CA TRP A 298 13.92 18.49 -6.95
C TRP A 298 15.25 17.87 -6.49
N GLY A 299 16.33 18.10 -7.25
CA GLY A 299 17.64 17.54 -6.97
C GLY A 299 17.67 16.00 -6.92
N ASN A 300 18.65 15.48 -6.18
CA ASN A 300 18.95 14.03 -6.14
C ASN A 300 18.30 13.31 -4.95
N ASN A 301 17.96 14.02 -3.87
CA ASN A 301 17.56 13.44 -2.59
C ASN A 301 16.03 13.33 -2.43
N ALA A 302 15.25 14.15 -3.12
CA ALA A 302 13.80 14.10 -3.05
C ALA A 302 13.24 12.77 -3.61
N ARG A 303 12.20 12.23 -2.99
CA ARG A 303 11.55 10.96 -3.34
C ARG A 303 10.03 11.11 -3.17
N LEU A 304 9.28 11.27 -4.26
CA LEU A 304 7.82 11.40 -4.19
C LEU A 304 7.20 9.99 -4.15
N PRO A 305 6.57 9.59 -3.03
CA PRO A 305 5.91 8.29 -2.98
C PRO A 305 4.72 8.21 -3.95
N ASN A 306 4.61 7.09 -4.68
CA ASN A 306 3.35 6.69 -5.30
C ASN A 306 2.21 6.62 -4.26
N THR A 307 1.11 7.32 -4.54
CA THR A 307 -0.13 7.39 -3.76
C THR A 307 -1.20 6.42 -4.25
N LEU A 308 -1.10 5.98 -5.52
CA LEU A 308 -1.89 4.89 -6.08
C LEU A 308 -1.28 3.55 -5.68
N ARG A 309 -2.03 2.74 -4.96
CA ARG A 309 -1.54 1.50 -4.36
C ARG A 309 -2.17 0.29 -5.02
N PHE A 310 -1.39 -0.78 -5.02
CA PHE A 310 -1.73 -2.07 -5.62
C PHE A 310 -1.68 -3.12 -4.51
N LYS A 311 -2.61 -4.08 -4.53
CA LYS A 311 -2.70 -5.20 -3.59
C LYS A 311 -3.30 -6.44 -4.29
N VAL A 312 -2.95 -7.63 -3.83
CA VAL A 312 -3.65 -8.89 -4.13
C VAL A 312 -4.61 -9.21 -2.99
N ARG A 313 -5.87 -9.56 -3.28
CA ARG A 313 -6.87 -10.01 -2.30
C ARG A 313 -7.40 -11.39 -2.68
N SER A 314 -7.85 -12.16 -1.69
CA SER A 314 -8.72 -13.32 -1.92
C SER A 314 -10.14 -12.83 -2.22
N ASN A 315 -10.84 -13.50 -3.14
CA ASN A 315 -12.26 -13.30 -3.39
C ASN A 315 -13.16 -14.32 -2.65
N GLY A 316 -12.59 -15.06 -1.68
CA GLY A 316 -13.27 -16.11 -0.92
C GLY A 316 -13.34 -17.46 -1.61
N ASN A 317 -13.58 -17.48 -2.92
CA ASN A 317 -13.84 -18.69 -3.69
C ASN A 317 -12.54 -19.38 -4.15
N GLY A 318 -11.50 -19.34 -3.31
CA GLY A 318 -10.16 -19.86 -3.61
C GLY A 318 -9.40 -19.11 -4.72
N LYS A 319 -9.95 -18.02 -5.28
CA LYS A 319 -9.32 -17.20 -6.32
C LYS A 319 -8.79 -15.88 -5.77
N LEU A 320 -7.88 -15.29 -6.53
CA LEU A 320 -7.21 -14.03 -6.20
C LEU A 320 -7.60 -12.93 -7.18
N VAL A 321 -7.69 -11.70 -6.70
CA VAL A 321 -7.97 -10.50 -7.50
C VAL A 321 -6.91 -9.44 -7.23
N GLY A 322 -6.57 -8.68 -8.27
CA GLY A 322 -5.76 -7.47 -8.13
C GLY A 322 -6.67 -6.31 -7.76
N VAL A 323 -6.29 -5.54 -6.75
CA VAL A 323 -6.95 -4.30 -6.36
C VAL A 323 -6.01 -3.13 -6.51
N ILE A 324 -6.49 -2.09 -7.16
CA ILE A 324 -5.84 -0.79 -7.33
C ILE A 324 -6.68 0.22 -6.56
N PHE A 325 -6.07 1.04 -5.72
CA PHE A 325 -6.81 2.03 -4.94
C PHE A 325 -6.00 3.30 -4.72
N HIS A 326 -6.68 4.44 -4.67
CA HIS A 326 -6.01 5.73 -4.47
C HIS A 326 -6.11 6.22 -3.02
N VAL A 327 -4.96 6.59 -2.45
CA VAL A 327 -4.86 7.28 -1.15
C VAL A 327 -4.38 8.72 -1.43
N PRO A 328 -5.24 9.59 -1.99
CA PRO A 328 -4.87 10.94 -2.40
C PRO A 328 -4.35 11.77 -1.23
N HIS A 329 -3.33 12.57 -1.50
CA HIS A 329 -2.82 13.65 -0.67
C HIS A 329 -1.93 14.55 -1.53
N CYS A 330 -1.72 15.78 -1.08
CA CYS A 330 -0.80 16.70 -1.74
C CYS A 330 0.64 16.16 -1.68
N PRO A 331 1.44 16.26 -2.77
CA PRO A 331 2.88 16.14 -2.67
C PRO A 331 3.44 17.15 -1.65
N PRO A 332 4.40 16.76 -0.77
CA PRO A 332 5.00 17.69 0.19
C PRO A 332 5.56 18.95 -0.48
N SER A 333 5.54 20.09 0.24
CA SER A 333 5.89 21.42 -0.28
C SER A 333 7.25 21.51 -0.99
N GLN A 334 8.23 20.69 -0.59
CA GLN A 334 9.54 20.54 -1.24
C GLN A 334 9.49 20.14 -2.74
N PHE A 335 8.37 19.57 -3.21
CA PHE A 335 8.16 19.26 -4.63
C PHE A 335 7.54 20.43 -5.42
N GLN A 336 7.14 21.51 -4.74
CA GLN A 336 6.43 22.66 -5.31
C GLN A 336 5.17 22.22 -6.09
N PRO A 337 4.21 21.55 -5.41
CA PRO A 337 2.99 21.03 -6.04
C PRO A 337 2.19 22.13 -6.74
N ASN A 338 1.83 21.92 -8.00
CA ASN A 338 0.83 22.74 -8.69
C ASN A 338 -0.54 22.02 -8.64
N PRO A 339 -1.54 22.53 -7.88
CA PRO A 339 -2.82 21.85 -7.70
C PRO A 339 -3.58 21.60 -9.01
N LYS A 340 -3.44 22.47 -10.03
CA LYS A 340 -4.10 22.28 -11.33
C LYS A 340 -3.50 21.09 -12.08
N VAL A 341 -2.17 20.99 -12.11
CA VAL A 341 -1.45 19.86 -12.76
C VAL A 341 -1.72 18.56 -12.01
N ILE A 342 -1.66 18.56 -10.68
CA ILE A 342 -1.93 17.37 -9.87
C ILE A 342 -3.35 16.86 -10.08
N ARG A 343 -4.35 17.76 -10.13
CA ARG A 343 -5.72 17.38 -10.45
C ARG A 343 -5.82 16.79 -11.85
N GLN A 344 -5.25 17.43 -12.87
CA GLN A 344 -5.26 16.92 -14.24
C GLN A 344 -4.64 15.52 -14.36
N VAL A 345 -3.48 15.30 -13.74
CA VAL A 345 -2.81 13.98 -13.74
C VAL A 345 -3.69 12.91 -13.12
N TRP A 346 -4.29 13.18 -11.96
CA TRP A 346 -5.15 12.20 -11.29
C TRP A 346 -6.48 11.97 -12.01
N SER A 347 -7.11 12.99 -12.57
CA SER A 347 -8.28 12.83 -13.44
C SER A 347 -7.98 11.97 -14.67
N THR A 348 -6.81 12.15 -15.31
CA THR A 348 -6.36 11.28 -16.42
C THR A 348 -6.10 9.84 -15.94
N VAL A 349 -5.55 9.63 -14.73
CA VAL A 349 -5.38 8.29 -14.15
C VAL A 349 -6.74 7.60 -13.92
N TYR A 350 -7.72 8.27 -13.32
CA TYR A 350 -9.02 7.65 -13.04
C TYR A 350 -9.80 7.39 -14.33
N GLY A 351 -9.73 8.32 -15.29
CA GLY A 351 -10.28 8.11 -16.63
C GLY A 351 -9.74 6.85 -17.27
N PHE A 352 -8.42 6.68 -17.28
CA PHE A 352 -7.77 5.45 -17.75
C PHE A 352 -8.22 4.19 -17.00
N LEU A 353 -8.30 4.22 -15.66
CA LEU A 353 -8.70 3.05 -14.87
C LEU A 353 -10.20 2.70 -15.03
N ASP A 354 -11.04 3.67 -15.40
CA ASP A 354 -12.46 3.49 -15.72
C ASP A 354 -12.72 3.07 -17.17
N GLU A 355 -11.71 3.08 -18.06
CA GLU A 355 -11.90 2.64 -19.45
C GLU A 355 -12.27 1.14 -19.51
N PRO A 356 -13.34 0.75 -20.23
CA PRO A 356 -13.72 -0.66 -20.39
C PRO A 356 -12.60 -1.55 -20.94
N ALA A 357 -11.67 -0.98 -21.71
CA ALA A 357 -10.48 -1.67 -22.22
C ALA A 357 -9.56 -2.21 -21.10
N GLN A 358 -9.56 -1.60 -19.91
CA GLN A 358 -8.81 -2.10 -18.76
C GLN A 358 -9.48 -3.29 -18.09
N GLN A 359 -10.77 -3.58 -18.39
CA GLN A 359 -11.59 -4.64 -17.78
C GLN A 359 -11.54 -4.63 -16.24
N LEU A 360 -11.47 -3.42 -15.68
CA LEU A 360 -11.54 -3.18 -14.24
C LEU A 360 -12.98 -2.91 -13.83
N THR A 361 -13.40 -3.42 -12.69
CA THR A 361 -14.64 -3.02 -12.03
C THR A 361 -14.33 -2.14 -10.83
N ARG A 362 -15.08 -1.05 -10.61
CA ARG A 362 -15.03 -0.35 -9.33
C ARG A 362 -15.64 -1.24 -8.25
N ILE A 363 -15.01 -1.28 -7.08
CA ILE A 363 -15.55 -2.00 -5.92
C ILE A 363 -16.65 -1.13 -5.31
N PRO A 364 -17.90 -1.63 -5.18
CA PRO A 364 -19.00 -0.87 -4.58
C PRO A 364 -18.76 -0.58 -3.10
N GLU A 365 -19.32 0.54 -2.66
CA GLU A 365 -19.41 0.97 -1.24
C GLU A 365 -20.41 0.11 -0.46
#